data_AF-A0A435FD98-F1
#
_entry.id   AF-A0A435FD98-F1
#
_cell.length_a   1.000
_cell.length_b   1.000
_cell.length_c   1.000
_cell.angle_alpha   90.00
_cell.angle_beta   90.00
_cell.angle_gamma   90.00
#
_symmetry.space_group_name_H-M   'P 1'
#
loop_
_entity.id
_entity.type
_entity.pdbx_description
1 polymer ?
#
loop_
_entity_poly.entity_id
_entity_poly.type
_entity_poly.pdbx_seq_one_letter_code
_entity_poly.pdbx_strand_id
1 'polypeptide(L)'
;ISFDSARDISQWKRSRALAERTGAHFTYFLSCVFLLSTETRKEYTAPGRSAGKSNIGFAASKQEVTDRLEQIGLAAHEGHDIASHGCGHFDGKDWSKADWLKEFGSFEHILENAYAINGIAPEPEGWRDFARHAVVGFRAPYLSTGKALYEALPAAGY
;
A
#
# COMPACT_ATOMS: atom_id res chain seq x y z
N ILE A 1 -11.23 -2.90 12.82
CA ILE A 1 -9.95 -2.45 13.45
C ILE A 1 -8.98 -2.14 12.32
N SER A 2 -8.08 -1.15 12.45
CA SER A 2 -7.17 -0.81 11.35
C SER A 2 -5.71 -0.78 11.75
N PHE A 3 -4.82 -1.07 10.81
CA PHE A 3 -3.37 -0.94 10.95
C PHE A 3 -2.80 -0.05 9.84
N ASP A 4 -2.00 0.93 10.24
CA ASP A 4 -1.31 1.83 9.30
C ASP A 4 0.02 1.23 8.87
N SER A 5 0.46 1.59 7.67
CA SER A 5 1.64 1.07 6.97
C SER A 5 1.59 -0.42 6.59
N ALA A 6 0.89 -1.25 7.38
CA ALA A 6 0.71 -2.69 7.19
C ALA A 6 2.04 -3.42 6.90
N ARG A 7 3.08 -3.05 7.67
CA ARG A 7 4.46 -3.50 7.49
C ARG A 7 4.67 -4.95 7.93
N ASP A 8 4.47 -5.23 9.22
CA ASP A 8 5.01 -6.44 9.84
C ASP A 8 4.19 -7.71 9.54
N ILE A 9 4.78 -8.70 8.88
CA ILE A 9 4.10 -9.96 8.50
C ILE A 9 3.51 -10.70 9.71
N SER A 10 4.17 -10.63 10.86
CA SER A 10 3.65 -11.24 12.10
C SER A 10 2.35 -10.58 12.57
N GLN A 11 2.16 -9.28 12.32
CA GLN A 11 0.93 -8.56 12.64
C GLN A 11 -0.22 -9.00 11.72
N TRP A 12 0.03 -9.18 10.42
CA TRP A 12 -0.96 -9.72 9.47
C TRP A 12 -1.45 -11.09 9.91
N LYS A 13 -0.53 -12.04 10.16
CA LYS A 13 -0.87 -13.40 10.60
C LYS A 13 -1.67 -13.39 11.91
N ARG A 14 -1.25 -12.58 12.88
CA ARG A 14 -1.92 -12.50 14.19
C ARG A 14 -3.31 -11.89 14.10
N SER A 15 -3.49 -10.84 13.31
CA SER A 15 -4.77 -10.15 13.17
C SER A 15 -5.79 -10.99 12.39
N ARG A 16 -5.37 -11.64 11.30
CA ARG A 16 -6.20 -12.60 10.55
C ARG A 16 -6.63 -13.80 11.41
N ALA A 17 -5.70 -14.42 12.14
CA ALA A 17 -6.05 -15.51 13.06
C ALA A 17 -6.99 -15.05 14.20
N LEU A 18 -6.90 -13.79 14.62
CA LEU A 18 -7.85 -13.21 15.56
C LEU A 18 -9.22 -13.01 14.92
N ALA A 19 -9.27 -12.53 13.68
CA ALA A 19 -10.51 -12.36 12.91
C ALA A 19 -11.27 -13.68 12.79
N GLU A 20 -10.60 -14.75 12.38
CA GLU A 20 -11.19 -16.09 12.24
C GLU A 20 -11.86 -16.57 13.55
N ARG A 21 -11.20 -16.31 14.69
CA ARG A 21 -11.71 -16.74 16.00
C ARG A 21 -12.84 -15.87 16.56
N THR A 22 -12.98 -14.64 16.10
CA THR A 22 -13.83 -13.62 16.76
C THR A 22 -14.88 -13.00 15.85
N GLY A 23 -14.76 -13.17 14.53
CA GLY A 23 -15.54 -12.43 13.54
C GLY A 23 -15.12 -10.96 13.40
N ALA A 24 -13.98 -10.56 13.94
CA ALA A 24 -13.49 -9.19 13.81
C ALA A 24 -13.09 -8.88 12.36
N HIS A 25 -13.45 -7.68 11.89
CA HIS A 25 -13.06 -7.19 10.57
C HIS A 25 -11.89 -6.20 10.66
N PHE A 26 -10.92 -6.33 9.75
CA PHE A 26 -9.72 -5.50 9.70
C PHE A 26 -9.62 -4.70 8.40
N THR A 27 -8.98 -3.54 8.50
CA THR A 27 -8.59 -2.70 7.36
C THR A 27 -7.09 -2.46 7.42
N TYR A 28 -6.37 -2.85 6.39
CA TYR A 28 -4.93 -2.72 6.30
C TYR A 28 -4.58 -1.53 5.40
N PHE A 29 -4.17 -0.41 6.01
CA PHE A 29 -3.70 0.77 5.28
C PHE A 29 -2.24 0.53 4.88
N LEU A 30 -2.04 -0.02 3.68
CA LEU A 30 -0.74 -0.40 3.15
C LEU A 30 0.07 0.82 2.73
N SER A 31 1.35 0.87 3.08
CA SER A 31 2.30 1.76 2.40
C SER A 31 3.00 1.02 1.26
N CYS A 32 2.86 1.50 0.02
CA CYS A 32 3.29 0.77 -1.19
C CYS A 32 4.80 0.47 -1.24
N VAL A 33 5.63 1.24 -0.52
CA VAL A 33 7.08 1.02 -0.42
C VAL A 33 7.44 -0.32 0.20
N PHE A 34 6.53 -0.96 0.93
CA PHE A 34 6.71 -2.33 1.42
C PHE A 34 6.44 -3.39 0.36
N LEU A 35 6.00 -3.00 -0.84
CA LEU A 35 5.98 -3.89 -2.01
C LEU A 35 7.23 -3.71 -2.88
N LEU A 36 8.23 -2.96 -2.40
CA LEU A 36 9.52 -2.78 -3.06
C LEU A 36 10.62 -3.27 -2.12
N SER A 37 11.59 -4.01 -2.65
CA SER A 37 12.82 -4.37 -1.96
C SER A 37 13.85 -3.24 -2.04
N THR A 38 15.00 -3.44 -1.40
CA THR A 38 16.15 -2.54 -1.53
C THR A 38 16.63 -2.34 -2.97
N GLU A 39 16.47 -3.36 -3.81
CA GLU A 39 16.87 -3.37 -5.22
C GLU A 39 15.86 -2.60 -6.09
N THR A 40 14.57 -2.73 -5.80
CA THR A 40 13.47 -2.14 -6.58
C THR A 40 12.97 -0.82 -6.03
N ARG A 41 13.52 -0.32 -4.91
CA ARG A 41 13.08 0.94 -4.27
C ARG A 41 13.02 2.15 -5.20
N LYS A 42 13.81 2.17 -6.27
CA LYS A 42 13.85 3.29 -7.23
C LYS A 42 12.59 3.39 -8.10
N GLU A 43 11.73 2.37 -8.13
CA GLU A 43 10.40 2.45 -8.78
C GLU A 43 9.50 3.51 -8.15
N TYR A 44 9.76 3.88 -6.89
CA TYR A 44 9.02 4.93 -6.22
C TYR A 44 9.75 6.28 -6.22
N THR A 45 9.07 7.34 -6.64
CA THR A 45 9.55 8.73 -6.54
C THR A 45 8.44 9.67 -6.07
N ALA A 46 8.54 10.09 -4.81
CA ALA A 46 7.58 11.02 -4.21
C ALA A 46 7.63 12.42 -4.86
N PRO A 47 6.54 13.21 -4.75
CA PRO A 47 6.57 14.64 -5.03
C PRO A 47 7.73 15.36 -4.32
N GLY A 48 8.52 16.13 -5.08
CA GLY A 48 9.65 16.90 -4.55
C GLY A 48 10.83 16.08 -3.98
N ARG A 49 10.89 14.77 -4.20
CA ARG A 49 11.97 13.89 -3.70
C ARG A 49 12.68 13.16 -4.84
N SER A 50 13.90 12.70 -4.59
CA SER A 50 14.63 11.80 -5.48
C SER A 50 14.11 10.35 -5.35
N ALA A 51 14.33 9.55 -6.39
CA ALA A 51 13.88 8.16 -6.45
C ALA A 51 14.40 7.30 -5.27
N GLY A 52 13.56 6.41 -4.77
CA GLY A 52 13.87 5.48 -3.69
C GLY A 52 14.06 6.12 -2.32
N LYS A 53 13.33 7.20 -2.03
CA LYS A 53 13.25 7.83 -0.70
C LYS A 53 11.94 7.44 -0.01
N SER A 54 12.02 7.15 1.28
CA SER A 54 10.88 6.79 2.13
C SER A 54 11.25 7.12 3.59
N ASN A 55 10.30 7.61 4.38
CA ASN A 55 10.48 7.86 5.81
C ASN A 55 10.39 6.57 6.66
N ILE A 56 9.79 5.52 6.09
CA ILE A 56 9.50 4.25 6.78
C ILE A 56 10.32 3.07 6.23
N GLY A 57 11.22 3.36 5.28
CA GLY A 57 12.04 2.36 4.61
C GLY A 57 11.29 1.62 3.51
N PHE A 58 11.75 0.40 3.24
CA PHE A 58 11.29 -0.51 2.19
C PHE A 58 11.23 -1.94 2.77
N ALA A 59 10.74 -2.91 2.01
CA ALA A 59 10.90 -4.31 2.40
C ALA A 59 12.40 -4.67 2.48
N ALA A 60 12.79 -5.46 3.48
CA ALA A 60 14.18 -5.84 3.70
C ALA A 60 14.68 -6.83 2.63
N SER A 61 13.78 -7.50 1.92
CA SER A 61 14.13 -8.44 0.86
C SER A 61 12.97 -8.69 -0.10
N LYS A 62 13.27 -9.28 -1.25
CA LYS A 62 12.27 -9.85 -2.16
C LYS A 62 11.37 -10.87 -1.45
N GLN A 63 11.90 -11.68 -0.54
CA GLN A 63 11.09 -12.66 0.20
C GLN A 63 10.03 -11.97 1.06
N GLU A 64 10.39 -10.87 1.72
CA GLU A 64 9.43 -10.11 2.53
C GLU A 64 8.34 -9.45 1.65
N VAL A 65 8.67 -9.04 0.43
CA VAL A 65 7.67 -8.61 -0.56
C VAL A 65 6.73 -9.77 -0.91
N THR A 66 7.27 -10.94 -1.23
CA THR A 66 6.47 -12.14 -1.53
C THR A 66 5.51 -12.49 -0.40
N ASP A 67 6.02 -12.56 0.84
CA ASP A 67 5.21 -12.86 2.03
C ASP A 67 4.09 -11.82 2.21
N ARG A 68 4.39 -10.53 1.96
CA ARG A 68 3.40 -9.46 2.08
C ARG A 68 2.30 -9.56 1.03
N LEU A 69 2.66 -9.86 -0.22
CA LEU A 69 1.69 -10.07 -1.30
C LEU A 69 0.75 -11.25 -1.00
N GLU A 70 1.30 -12.34 -0.44
CA GLU A 70 0.49 -13.46 0.05
C GLU A 70 -0.47 -13.01 1.15
N GLN A 71 -0.01 -12.22 2.14
CA GLN A 71 -0.88 -11.72 3.20
C GLN A 71 -2.00 -10.81 2.68
N ILE A 72 -1.72 -9.98 1.68
CA ILE A 72 -2.74 -9.11 1.05
C ILE A 72 -3.82 -9.97 0.39
N GLY A 73 -3.43 -10.95 -0.44
CA GLY A 73 -4.37 -11.83 -1.12
C GLY A 73 -5.24 -12.63 -0.15
N LEU A 74 -4.61 -13.18 0.90
CA LEU A 74 -5.35 -13.93 1.92
C LEU A 74 -6.29 -13.05 2.75
N ALA A 75 -5.86 -11.87 3.18
CA ALA A 75 -6.72 -10.93 3.91
C ALA A 75 -7.94 -10.52 3.08
N ALA A 76 -7.75 -10.24 1.79
CA ALA A 76 -8.85 -9.92 0.88
C ALA A 76 -9.82 -11.10 0.72
N HIS A 77 -9.31 -12.33 0.53
CA HIS A 77 -10.13 -13.53 0.44
C HIS A 77 -10.93 -13.80 1.73
N GLU A 78 -10.37 -13.46 2.89
CA GLU A 78 -11.04 -13.52 4.19
C GLU A 78 -12.07 -12.40 4.42
N GLY A 79 -12.23 -11.50 3.45
CA GLY A 79 -13.17 -10.40 3.51
C GLY A 79 -12.71 -9.26 4.39
N HIS A 80 -11.40 -8.97 4.44
CA HIS A 80 -10.84 -7.77 5.05
C HIS A 80 -10.55 -6.69 4.00
N ASP A 81 -10.54 -5.43 4.44
CA ASP A 81 -10.25 -4.30 3.56
C ASP A 81 -8.75 -4.12 3.37
N ILE A 82 -8.35 -3.84 2.13
CA ILE A 82 -7.04 -3.29 1.80
C ILE A 82 -7.23 -1.83 1.43
N ALA A 83 -6.45 -0.95 2.02
CA ALA A 83 -6.55 0.50 1.84
C ALA A 83 -5.18 1.11 1.60
N SER A 84 -5.14 2.31 1.03
CA SER A 84 -3.90 3.04 0.75
C SER A 84 -3.48 3.89 1.95
N HIS A 85 -2.19 3.83 2.28
CA HIS A 85 -1.50 4.76 3.18
C HIS A 85 -0.44 5.57 2.42
N GLY A 86 -0.62 5.74 1.11
CA GLY A 86 0.39 6.28 0.22
C GLY A 86 1.61 5.35 0.13
N CYS A 87 2.77 5.92 -0.19
CA CYS A 87 3.99 5.16 -0.42
C CYS A 87 5.08 5.55 0.59
N GLY A 88 5.68 6.73 0.44
CA GLY A 88 6.90 7.09 1.18
C GLY A 88 6.68 7.54 2.62
N HIS A 89 5.43 7.57 3.08
CA HIS A 89 5.03 8.08 4.39
C HIS A 89 5.57 9.49 4.66
N PHE A 90 5.48 10.36 3.65
CA PHE A 90 5.83 11.77 3.75
C PHE A 90 4.64 12.59 4.26
N ASP A 91 4.93 13.71 4.93
CA ASP A 91 3.90 14.70 5.28
C ASP A 91 3.49 15.45 4.00
N GLY A 92 2.26 15.19 3.54
CA GLY A 92 1.68 15.78 2.33
C GLY A 92 0.87 17.06 2.57
N LYS A 93 0.95 17.70 3.74
CA LYS A 93 0.14 18.93 4.03
C LYS A 93 0.28 20.02 2.98
N ASP A 94 1.47 20.17 2.42
CA ASP A 94 1.82 21.22 1.45
C ASP A 94 1.76 20.72 0.00
N TRP A 95 1.34 19.47 -0.22
CA TRP A 95 1.20 18.90 -1.56
C TRP A 95 0.02 19.52 -2.29
N SER A 96 0.24 19.85 -3.56
CA SER A 96 -0.84 20.22 -4.47
C SER A 96 -1.72 19.01 -4.79
N LYS A 97 -2.88 19.25 -5.42
CA LYS A 97 -3.72 18.17 -5.93
C LYS A 97 -2.94 17.25 -6.88
N ALA A 98 -2.10 17.82 -7.74
CA ALA A 98 -1.29 17.06 -8.69
C ALA A 98 -0.23 16.19 -7.99
N ASP A 99 0.35 16.68 -6.89
CA ASP A 99 1.29 15.91 -6.07
C ASP A 99 0.60 14.72 -5.41
N TRP A 100 -0.60 14.92 -4.84
CA TRP A 100 -1.41 13.83 -4.30
C TRP A 100 -1.78 12.78 -5.35
N LEU A 101 -2.22 13.21 -6.54
CA LEU A 101 -2.52 12.30 -7.65
C LEU A 101 -1.28 11.51 -8.09
N LYS A 102 -0.08 12.11 -8.04
CA LYS A 102 1.17 11.39 -8.31
C LYS A 102 1.48 10.34 -7.24
N GLU A 103 1.22 10.63 -5.97
CA GLU A 103 1.39 9.65 -4.88
C GLU A 103 0.41 8.47 -5.05
N PHE A 104 -0.86 8.75 -5.36
CA PHE A 104 -1.87 7.71 -5.59
C PHE A 104 -1.55 6.86 -6.82
N GLY A 105 -1.16 7.48 -7.94
CA GLY A 105 -0.72 6.75 -9.12
C GLY A 105 0.52 5.88 -8.86
N SER A 106 1.43 6.32 -7.98
CA SER A 106 2.57 5.50 -7.55
C SER A 106 2.10 4.28 -6.75
N PHE A 107 1.16 4.47 -5.82
CA PHE A 107 0.57 3.38 -5.04
C PHE A 107 -0.11 2.34 -5.95
N GLU A 108 -0.99 2.79 -6.85
CA GLU A 108 -1.70 1.93 -7.80
C GLU A 108 -0.73 1.14 -8.68
N HIS A 109 0.23 1.84 -9.29
CA HIS A 109 1.23 1.21 -10.16
C HIS A 109 2.02 0.12 -9.43
N ILE A 110 2.50 0.43 -8.22
CA ILE A 110 3.34 -0.48 -7.44
C ILE A 110 2.53 -1.68 -6.94
N LEU A 111 1.28 -1.50 -6.49
CA LEU A 111 0.43 -2.61 -6.05
C LEU A 111 0.10 -3.55 -7.23
N GLU A 112 -0.33 -2.98 -8.35
CA GLU A 112 -0.71 -3.74 -9.53
C GLU A 112 0.47 -4.53 -10.10
N ASN A 113 1.66 -3.91 -10.17
CA ASN A 113 2.83 -4.50 -10.81
C ASN A 113 3.82 -5.12 -9.82
N ALA A 114 3.46 -5.29 -8.54
CA ALA A 114 4.37 -5.72 -7.49
C ALA A 114 5.11 -7.01 -7.82
N TYR A 115 4.42 -8.00 -8.39
CA TYR A 115 5.04 -9.27 -8.81
C TYR A 115 6.10 -9.04 -9.89
N ALA A 116 5.73 -8.32 -10.96
CA ALA A 116 6.63 -8.01 -12.08
C ALA A 116 7.84 -7.16 -11.64
N ILE A 117 7.61 -6.08 -10.89
CA ILE A 117 8.65 -5.18 -10.37
C ILE A 117 9.73 -5.95 -9.61
N ASN A 118 9.33 -6.92 -8.79
CA ASN A 118 10.23 -7.68 -7.94
C ASN A 118 10.67 -9.02 -8.57
N GLY A 119 10.28 -9.30 -9.82
CA GLY A 119 10.54 -10.56 -10.51
C GLY A 119 10.02 -11.79 -9.76
N ILE A 120 8.88 -11.68 -9.08
CA ILE A 120 8.22 -12.76 -8.34
C ILE A 120 7.31 -13.51 -9.30
N ALA A 121 7.42 -14.83 -9.34
CA ALA A 121 6.63 -15.69 -10.21
C ALA A 121 6.21 -16.98 -9.46
N PRO A 122 5.04 -17.56 -9.80
CA PRO A 122 4.03 -16.99 -10.69
C PRO A 122 3.26 -15.81 -10.05
N GLU A 123 2.82 -14.86 -10.89
CA GLU A 123 1.80 -13.87 -10.48
C GLU A 123 0.45 -14.60 -10.39
N PRO A 124 -0.31 -14.51 -9.28
CA PRO A 124 -1.62 -15.13 -9.16
C PRO A 124 -2.59 -14.63 -10.23
N GLU A 125 -3.40 -15.54 -10.76
CA GLU A 125 -4.47 -15.18 -11.69
C GLU A 125 -5.42 -14.16 -11.04
N GLY A 126 -5.77 -13.11 -11.79
CA GLY A 126 -6.63 -12.04 -11.31
C GLY A 126 -5.96 -11.01 -10.39
N TRP A 127 -4.67 -11.14 -10.05
CA TRP A 127 -4.00 -10.17 -9.16
C TRP A 127 -4.13 -8.72 -9.62
N ARG A 128 -3.88 -8.45 -10.90
CA ARG A 128 -3.94 -7.09 -11.44
C ARG A 128 -5.35 -6.51 -11.40
N ASP A 129 -6.34 -7.35 -11.69
CA ASP A 129 -7.74 -6.94 -11.61
C ASP A 129 -8.15 -6.64 -10.17
N PHE A 130 -7.75 -7.50 -9.23
CA PHE A 130 -7.88 -7.26 -7.80
C PHE A 130 -7.22 -5.92 -7.40
N ALA A 131 -5.96 -5.70 -7.75
CA ALA A 131 -5.21 -4.51 -7.38
C ALA A 131 -5.86 -3.21 -7.86
N ARG A 132 -6.53 -3.22 -9.03
CA ARG A 132 -7.25 -2.05 -9.59
C ARG A 132 -8.52 -1.69 -8.82
N HIS A 133 -9.14 -2.64 -8.13
CA HIS A 133 -10.47 -2.45 -7.54
C HIS A 133 -10.52 -2.63 -6.02
N ALA A 134 -9.50 -3.26 -5.43
CA ALA A 134 -9.51 -3.62 -4.02
C ALA A 134 -9.30 -2.43 -3.07
N VAL A 135 -8.65 -1.37 -3.55
CA VAL A 135 -8.22 -0.26 -2.71
C VAL A 135 -9.12 0.95 -2.93
N VAL A 136 -10.18 1.02 -2.12
CA VAL A 136 -11.16 2.13 -2.13
C VAL A 136 -11.05 3.04 -0.91
N GLY A 137 -10.22 2.68 0.07
CA GLY A 137 -9.96 3.49 1.27
C GLY A 137 -8.60 4.16 1.23
N PHE A 138 -8.49 5.35 1.83
CA PHE A 138 -7.22 6.04 2.05
C PHE A 138 -7.12 6.61 3.46
N ARG A 139 -5.91 6.57 4.03
CA ARG A 139 -5.56 7.33 5.23
C ARG A 139 -4.24 8.06 5.01
N ALA A 140 -4.24 9.37 5.21
CA ALA A 140 -3.04 10.18 5.06
C ALA A 140 -1.98 9.84 6.14
N PRO A 141 -0.69 9.71 5.78
CA PRO A 141 0.40 9.71 6.73
C PRO A 141 0.31 10.93 7.67
N TYR A 142 0.64 10.71 8.95
CA TYR A 142 0.54 11.73 10.02
C TYR A 142 -0.87 12.32 10.21
N LEU A 143 -1.91 11.72 9.62
CA LEU A 143 -3.27 12.27 9.54
C LEU A 143 -3.29 13.69 8.93
N SER A 144 -2.29 13.97 8.09
CA SER A 144 -2.05 15.28 7.52
C SER A 144 -2.95 15.49 6.32
N THR A 145 -4.03 16.24 6.53
CA THR A 145 -5.09 16.46 5.54
C THR A 145 -5.15 17.93 5.13
N GLY A 146 -5.79 18.19 3.99
CA GLY A 146 -5.94 19.55 3.45
C GLY A 146 -6.85 19.59 2.24
N LYS A 147 -7.21 20.80 1.78
CA LYS A 147 -8.12 21.01 0.65
C LYS A 147 -7.66 20.25 -0.61
N ALA A 148 -6.37 20.31 -0.93
CA ALA A 148 -5.79 19.64 -2.09
C ALA A 148 -5.94 18.11 -2.04
N LEU A 149 -5.79 17.50 -0.86
CA LEU A 149 -6.02 16.07 -0.65
C LEU A 149 -7.49 15.71 -0.96
N TYR A 150 -8.43 16.45 -0.37
CA TYR A 150 -9.86 16.17 -0.56
C TYR A 150 -10.32 16.38 -2.01
N GLU A 151 -9.67 17.24 -2.78
CA GLU A 151 -9.91 17.38 -4.22
C GLU A 151 -9.29 16.25 -5.05
N ALA A 152 -8.23 15.59 -4.54
CA ALA A 152 -7.53 14.51 -5.21
C ALA A 152 -8.19 13.15 -4.99
N LEU A 153 -8.72 12.88 -3.80
CA LEU A 153 -9.34 11.60 -3.44
C LEU A 153 -10.39 11.10 -4.45
N PRO A 154 -11.48 11.84 -4.76
CA PRO A 154 -12.48 11.37 -5.72
C PRO A 154 -11.93 11.29 -7.15
N ALA A 155 -10.91 12.09 -7.47
CA ALA A 155 -10.27 12.04 -8.78
C ALA A 155 -9.36 10.80 -8.95
N ALA A 156 -8.94 10.17 -7.85
CA ALA A 156 -8.20 8.92 -7.82
C ALA A 156 -9.07 7.70 -7.47
N GLY A 157 -10.40 7.86 -7.36
CA GLY A 157 -11.32 6.76 -7.11
C GLY A 157 -11.46 6.33 -5.64
N TYR A 158 -11.03 7.16 -4.69
CA TYR A 158 -11.32 7.01 -3.26
C TYR A 158 -12.63 7.69 -2.84
#